data_AF-A0A815FA46-F1
#
_entry.id   AF-A0A815FA46-F1
#
_cell.length_a   1.000
_cell.length_b   1.000
_cell.length_c   1.000
_cell.angle_alpha   90.00
_cell.angle_beta   90.00
_cell.angle_gamma   90.00
#
_symmetry.space_group_name_H-M   'P 1'
#
loop_
_entity.id
_entity.type
_entity.pdbx_description
1 polymer ?
#
loop_
_entity_poly.entity_id
_entity_poly.type
_entity_poly.pdbx_seq_one_letter_code
_entity_poly.pdbx_strand_id
1 'polypeptide(L)'
;MDYVDTLCLTLNEELVNYLKDDSKILKKPLFHKATKLNIDLPSDQVAIEPYNISQLIDFSKIIEIKLKCSSSKSHHDRTVWMNLSLLISLASNLSSLIILDLSDSLETLDTEHVLSMIPPGIKNLQMSINDLDQTQMIIQQCSLSWAKFDVYNQSLKDQLIAWLNKCTGNSTYKTEWGMISIWFGTKQNAQLSKLRTRHKRIKLSNHNRVTS
;
A
#
# COMPACT_ATOMS: atom_id res chain seq x y z
N MET A 1 26.96 -3.87 16.77
CA MET A 1 25.68 -4.33 16.19
C MET A 1 25.75 -4.08 14.72
N ASP A 2 25.63 -5.16 13.95
CA ASP A 2 25.78 -5.18 12.50
C ASP A 2 24.76 -4.28 11.79
N TYR A 3 25.18 -3.73 10.66
CA TYR A 3 24.36 -2.87 9.83
C TYR A 3 23.28 -3.71 9.13
N VAL A 4 22.10 -3.77 9.73
CA VAL A 4 20.93 -4.41 9.12
C VAL A 4 20.17 -3.35 8.33
N ASP A 5 20.39 -3.29 7.01
CA ASP A 5 19.65 -2.40 6.10
C ASP A 5 18.22 -2.92 5.83
N THR A 6 18.10 -4.24 5.68
CA THR A 6 16.83 -4.93 5.46
C THR A 6 16.48 -5.77 6.67
N LEU A 7 15.35 -5.47 7.28
CA LEU A 7 14.81 -6.25 8.38
C LEU A 7 13.69 -7.15 7.88
N CYS A 8 13.76 -8.44 8.23
CA CYS A 8 12.68 -9.39 8.01
C CYS A 8 11.95 -9.62 9.34
N LEU A 9 10.67 -9.27 9.39
CA LEU A 9 9.79 -9.53 10.50
C LEU A 9 8.76 -10.59 10.11
N THR A 10 8.71 -11.66 10.89
CA THR A 10 7.61 -12.62 10.83
C THR A 10 6.72 -12.36 12.04
N LEU A 11 5.51 -11.87 11.79
CA LEU A 11 4.58 -11.47 12.85
C LEU A 11 3.80 -12.68 13.34
N ASN A 12 4.44 -13.51 14.17
CA ASN A 12 3.83 -14.66 14.84
C ASN A 12 3.42 -14.32 16.29
N GLU A 13 2.70 -15.24 16.95
CA GLU A 13 2.26 -15.05 18.34
C GLU A 13 3.42 -14.83 19.31
N GLU A 14 4.55 -15.52 19.13
CA GLU A 14 5.72 -15.39 19.98
C GLU A 14 6.28 -13.96 19.98
N LEU A 15 6.47 -13.37 18.79
CA LEU A 15 6.94 -12.00 18.66
C LEU A 15 5.93 -11.01 19.24
N VAL A 16 4.63 -11.20 18.99
CA VAL A 16 3.62 -10.29 19.52
C VAL A 16 3.50 -10.37 21.04
N ASN A 17 3.60 -11.56 21.62
CA ASN A 17 3.65 -11.73 23.07
C ASN A 17 4.91 -11.11 23.67
N TYR A 18 6.06 -11.22 22.99
CA TYR A 18 7.29 -10.54 23.39
C TYR A 18 7.11 -9.02 23.41
N LEU A 19 6.40 -8.46 22.42
CA LEU A 19 6.22 -7.01 22.30
C LEU A 19 5.14 -6.43 23.24
N LYS A 20 4.24 -7.25 23.76
CA LYS A 20 3.23 -6.84 24.76
C LYS A 20 3.79 -6.75 26.18
N ASP A 21 5.03 -7.19 26.39
CA ASP A 21 5.69 -7.15 27.69
C ASP A 21 6.22 -5.73 27.97
N ASP A 22 5.39 -4.91 28.61
CA ASP A 22 5.69 -3.51 28.99
C ASP A 22 6.94 -3.35 29.86
N SER A 23 7.47 -4.42 30.45
CA SER A 23 8.75 -4.38 31.17
C SER A 23 9.95 -4.15 30.26
N LYS A 24 9.77 -4.22 28.93
CA LYS A 24 10.82 -4.13 27.92
C LYS A 24 10.78 -2.87 27.06
N ILE A 25 10.07 -1.82 27.48
CA ILE A 25 10.01 -0.55 26.72
C ILE A 25 11.41 -0.04 26.40
N LEU A 26 11.73 -0.01 25.12
CA LEU A 26 13.04 0.39 24.63
C LEU A 26 13.13 1.91 24.55
N LYS A 27 14.21 2.48 25.10
CA LYS A 27 14.49 3.92 24.98
C LYS A 27 14.76 4.37 23.53
N LYS A 28 15.17 3.43 22.67
CA LYS A 28 15.44 3.64 21.24
C LYS A 28 15.08 2.38 20.45
N PRO A 29 14.63 2.50 19.20
CA PRO A 29 14.39 1.34 18.34
C PRO A 29 15.65 0.47 18.20
N LEU A 30 15.46 -0.84 18.34
CA LEU A 30 16.54 -1.84 18.15
C LEU A 30 17.16 -1.72 16.76
N PHE A 31 16.31 -1.58 15.74
CA PHE A 31 16.70 -1.56 14.33
C PHE A 31 16.62 -0.15 13.73
N HIS A 32 17.14 0.85 14.45
CA HIS A 32 17.15 2.27 14.04
C HIS A 32 17.97 2.61 12.78
N LYS A 33 18.53 1.62 12.07
CA LYS A 33 19.27 1.81 10.81
C LYS A 33 18.61 1.09 9.63
N ALA A 34 17.60 0.26 9.87
CA ALA A 34 16.88 -0.41 8.79
C ALA A 34 16.21 0.63 7.89
N THR A 35 16.36 0.47 6.58
CA THR A 35 15.67 1.29 5.57
C THR A 35 14.64 0.48 4.79
N LYS A 36 14.74 -0.86 4.83
CA LYS A 36 13.81 -1.78 4.19
C LYS A 36 13.20 -2.73 5.21
N LEU A 37 11.92 -2.99 5.05
CA LEU A 37 11.16 -3.86 5.94
C LEU A 37 10.38 -4.91 5.14
N ASN A 38 10.70 -6.18 5.38
CA ASN A 38 9.93 -7.31 4.88
C ASN A 38 9.05 -7.82 6.02
N ILE A 39 7.74 -7.81 5.84
CA ILE A 39 6.78 -8.32 6.81
C ILE A 39 6.14 -9.58 6.24
N ASP A 40 6.35 -10.71 6.90
CA ASP A 40 5.64 -11.96 6.65
C ASP A 40 4.53 -12.12 7.68
N LEU A 41 3.30 -12.27 7.21
CA LEU A 41 2.10 -12.49 8.01
C LEU A 41 1.74 -13.98 7.90
N PRO A 42 2.18 -14.82 8.86
CA PRO A 42 1.73 -16.21 8.96
C PRO A 42 0.23 -16.26 9.28
N SER A 43 -0.41 -17.38 8.95
CA SER A 43 -1.86 -17.62 8.89
C SER A 43 -2.70 -17.37 10.13
N ASP A 44 -2.07 -17.02 11.24
CA ASP A 44 -2.69 -16.98 12.55
C ASP A 44 -3.16 -15.55 12.80
N GLN A 45 -4.35 -15.39 13.38
CA GLN A 45 -4.97 -14.08 13.65
C GLN A 45 -4.21 -13.31 14.73
N VAL A 46 -3.02 -12.83 14.39
CA VAL A 46 -2.20 -12.08 15.32
C VAL A 46 -2.65 -10.63 15.26
N ALA A 47 -3.38 -10.20 16.28
CA ALA A 47 -3.71 -8.80 16.50
C ALA A 47 -2.41 -8.01 16.74
N ILE A 48 -1.94 -7.36 15.69
CA ILE A 48 -0.73 -6.53 15.71
C ILE A 48 -1.13 -5.09 16.04
N GLU A 49 -0.57 -4.56 17.12
CA GLU A 49 -0.69 -3.13 17.42
C GLU A 49 0.50 -2.39 16.81
N PRO A 50 0.28 -1.38 15.94
CA PRO A 50 1.35 -0.63 15.27
C PRO A 50 2.37 -0.03 16.25
N TYR A 51 1.91 0.37 17.44
CA TYR A 51 2.75 0.92 18.49
C TYR A 51 3.84 -0.06 18.93
N ASN A 52 3.51 -1.34 19.06
CA ASN A 52 4.44 -2.37 19.54
C ASN A 52 5.58 -2.62 18.54
N ILE A 53 5.28 -2.59 17.24
CA ILE A 53 6.31 -2.71 16.20
C ILE A 53 7.17 -1.44 16.13
N SER A 54 6.60 -0.26 16.40
CA SER A 54 7.37 1.01 16.40
C SER A 54 8.46 1.06 17.47
N GLN A 55 8.38 0.22 18.52
CA GLN A 55 9.46 0.08 19.50
C GLN A 55 10.66 -0.69 18.95
N LEU A 56 10.48 -1.53 17.92
CA LEU A 56 11.56 -2.27 17.28
C LEU A 56 12.25 -1.47 16.19
N ILE A 57 11.48 -0.68 15.43
CA ILE A 57 11.93 -0.08 14.17
C ILE A 57 11.73 1.44 14.19
N ASP A 58 12.73 2.17 13.71
CA ASP A 58 12.58 3.59 13.41
C ASP A 58 11.90 3.75 12.04
N PHE A 59 10.56 3.81 12.05
CA PHE A 59 9.76 3.93 10.82
C PHE A 59 10.08 5.17 9.99
N SER A 60 10.62 6.23 10.61
CA SER A 60 11.03 7.43 9.88
C SER A 60 12.15 7.17 8.86
N LYS A 61 12.88 6.06 8.97
CA LYS A 61 13.96 5.70 8.03
C LYS A 61 13.54 4.70 6.96
N ILE A 62 12.34 4.13 7.10
CA ILE A 62 11.86 3.10 6.18
C ILE A 62 11.48 3.78 4.86
N ILE A 63 12.14 3.34 3.79
CA ILE A 63 11.91 3.79 2.41
C ILE A 63 11.21 2.71 1.57
N GLU A 64 11.26 1.46 2.01
CA GLU A 64 10.65 0.31 1.34
C GLU A 64 9.98 -0.65 2.33
N ILE A 65 8.74 -1.03 2.02
CA ILE A 65 8.01 -2.08 2.73
C ILE A 65 7.60 -3.15 1.73
N LYS A 66 7.86 -4.41 2.08
CA LYS A 66 7.37 -5.59 1.39
C LYS A 66 6.48 -6.39 2.33
N LEU A 67 5.20 -6.46 2.01
CA LEU A 67 4.22 -7.29 2.71
C LEU A 67 4.08 -8.62 1.97
N LYS A 68 4.11 -9.72 2.72
CA LYS A 68 3.81 -11.05 2.22
C LYS A 68 2.68 -11.62 3.08
N CYS A 69 1.52 -11.83 2.44
CA CYS A 69 0.36 -12.43 3.07
C CYS A 69 0.29 -13.89 2.63
N SER A 70 0.44 -14.82 3.56
CA SER A 70 0.58 -16.25 3.24
C SER A 70 -0.71 -17.06 3.37
N SER A 71 -1.84 -16.47 3.80
CA SER A 71 -3.04 -17.24 4.13
C SER A 71 -4.32 -16.69 3.51
N SER A 72 -5.12 -17.60 2.92
CA SER A 72 -6.47 -17.35 2.44
C SER A 72 -7.44 -16.83 3.52
N LYS A 73 -7.17 -17.09 4.81
CA LYS A 73 -8.02 -16.65 5.93
C LYS A 73 -7.76 -15.23 6.40
N SER A 74 -6.53 -14.73 6.27
CA SER A 74 -6.14 -13.37 6.69
C SER A 74 -6.67 -12.27 5.78
N HIS A 75 -7.08 -12.59 4.54
CA HIS A 75 -7.60 -11.59 3.60
C HIS A 75 -8.92 -10.96 4.04
N HIS A 76 -9.69 -11.65 4.89
CA HIS A 76 -11.01 -11.19 5.35
C HIS A 76 -10.98 -10.44 6.68
N ASP A 77 -9.85 -10.41 7.39
CA ASP A 77 -9.77 -9.68 8.65
C ASP A 77 -9.45 -8.20 8.39
N ARG A 78 -10.52 -7.40 8.31
CA ARG A 78 -10.45 -5.93 8.19
C ARG A 78 -9.52 -5.33 9.26
N THR A 79 -9.41 -5.94 10.43
CA THR A 79 -8.56 -5.46 11.53
C THR A 79 -7.08 -5.56 11.15
N VAL A 80 -6.67 -6.66 10.51
CA VAL A 80 -5.28 -6.86 10.04
C VAL A 80 -4.93 -5.79 9.02
N TRP A 81 -5.78 -5.55 8.03
CA TRP A 81 -5.55 -4.52 7.02
C TRP A 81 -5.52 -3.09 7.59
N MET A 82 -6.40 -2.78 8.54
CA MET A 82 -6.38 -1.49 9.24
C MET A 82 -5.08 -1.31 10.03
N ASN A 83 -4.62 -2.34 10.74
CA ASN A 83 -3.36 -2.28 11.49
C ASN A 83 -2.16 -2.14 10.56
N LEU A 84 -2.17 -2.80 9.39
CA LEU A 84 -1.12 -2.62 8.37
C LEU A 84 -1.15 -1.23 7.76
N SER A 85 -2.32 -0.66 7.46
CA SER A 85 -2.44 0.73 6.99
C SER A 85 -1.86 1.71 8.01
N LEU A 86 -2.22 1.54 9.29
CA LEU A 86 -1.66 2.35 10.38
C LEU A 86 -0.15 2.19 10.49
N LEU A 87 0.36 0.96 10.39
CA LEU A 87 1.80 0.69 10.42
C LEU A 87 2.53 1.37 9.25
N ILE A 88 2.02 1.22 8.02
CA ILE A 88 2.56 1.85 6.81
C ILE A 88 2.57 3.37 6.98
N SER A 89 1.53 3.95 7.60
CA SER A 89 1.45 5.40 7.81
C SER A 89 2.55 5.96 8.72
N LEU A 90 3.19 5.12 9.54
CA LEU A 90 4.33 5.53 10.36
C LEU A 90 5.60 5.76 9.53
N ALA A 91 5.69 5.16 8.33
CA ALA A 91 6.83 5.27 7.43
C ALA A 91 6.74 6.54 6.58
N SER A 92 7.05 7.70 7.16
CA SER A 92 6.93 9.00 6.49
C SER A 92 7.80 9.15 5.23
N ASN A 93 8.90 8.41 5.12
CA ASN A 93 9.82 8.41 3.99
C ASN A 93 9.57 7.26 2.99
N LEU A 94 8.48 6.52 3.16
CA LEU A 94 8.16 5.38 2.31
C LEU A 94 7.98 5.81 0.86
N SER A 95 8.74 5.17 -0.02
CA SER A 95 8.73 5.44 -1.46
C SER A 95 8.45 4.18 -2.30
N SER A 96 8.64 3.00 -1.73
CA SER A 96 8.47 1.70 -2.37
C SER A 96 7.56 0.82 -1.51
N LEU A 97 6.46 0.33 -2.09
CA LEU A 97 5.53 -0.59 -1.43
C LEU A 97 5.29 -1.81 -2.32
N ILE A 98 5.55 -2.99 -1.78
CA ILE A 98 5.35 -4.27 -2.46
C ILE A 98 4.37 -5.09 -1.62
N ILE A 99 3.22 -5.43 -2.17
CA ILE A 99 2.22 -6.28 -1.55
C ILE A 99 2.17 -7.57 -2.35
N LEU A 100 2.74 -8.63 -1.78
CA LEU A 100 2.69 -9.97 -2.35
C LEU A 100 1.54 -10.74 -1.69
N ASP A 101 0.45 -10.85 -2.42
CA ASP A 101 -0.61 -11.80 -2.11
C ASP A 101 -0.24 -13.15 -2.73
N LEU A 102 -0.33 -14.23 -1.96
CA LEU A 102 -0.10 -15.60 -2.43
C LEU A 102 -1.40 -16.36 -2.70
N SER A 103 -2.58 -15.73 -2.57
CA SER A 103 -3.85 -16.43 -2.70
C SER A 103 -4.50 -16.27 -4.08
N ASP A 104 -4.82 -17.42 -4.69
CA ASP A 104 -5.66 -17.54 -5.89
C ASP A 104 -7.14 -17.15 -5.64
N SER A 105 -7.49 -16.77 -4.41
CA SER A 105 -8.82 -16.33 -4.00
C SER A 105 -8.88 -14.81 -3.88
N LEU A 106 -8.66 -14.11 -4.99
CA LEU A 106 -8.85 -12.66 -5.13
C LEU A 106 -10.34 -12.29 -5.07
N GLU A 107 -11.02 -12.60 -3.97
CA GLU A 107 -12.22 -11.84 -3.62
C GLU A 107 -11.78 -10.39 -3.36
N THR A 108 -12.47 -9.47 -4.03
CA THR A 108 -12.20 -8.03 -4.03
C THR A 108 -12.09 -7.48 -2.62
N LEU A 109 -10.85 -7.20 -2.17
CA LEU A 109 -10.64 -6.17 -1.17
C LEU A 109 -11.37 -4.92 -1.63
N ASP A 110 -12.17 -4.32 -0.77
CA ASP A 110 -12.92 -3.11 -1.09
C ASP A 110 -11.95 -2.01 -1.54
N THR A 111 -12.32 -1.31 -2.60
CA THR A 111 -11.57 -0.21 -3.20
C THR A 111 -11.13 0.80 -2.16
N GLU A 112 -12.00 1.13 -1.21
CA GLU A 112 -11.67 2.08 -0.15
C GLU A 112 -10.56 1.58 0.78
N HIS A 113 -10.52 0.28 1.10
CA HIS A 113 -9.50 -0.29 1.98
C HIS A 113 -8.14 -0.31 1.30
N VAL A 114 -8.08 -0.73 0.04
CA VAL A 114 -6.82 -0.71 -0.74
C VAL A 114 -6.27 0.70 -0.86
N LEU A 115 -7.12 1.69 -1.14
CA LEU A 115 -6.69 3.08 -1.27
C LEU A 115 -6.21 3.67 0.06
N SER A 116 -6.83 3.29 1.18
CA SER A 116 -6.42 3.74 2.52
C SER A 116 -5.03 3.25 2.94
N MET A 117 -4.55 2.16 2.33
CA MET A 117 -3.25 1.59 2.67
C MET A 117 -2.08 2.22 1.92
N ILE A 118 -2.32 2.78 0.72
CA ILE A 118 -1.23 3.20 -0.16
C ILE A 118 -1.02 4.70 0.00
N PRO A 119 0.11 5.15 0.58
CA PRO A 119 0.35 6.57 0.76
C PRO A 119 0.45 7.32 -0.58
N PRO A 120 -0.02 8.58 -0.69
CA PRO A 120 0.11 9.38 -1.91
C PRO A 120 1.56 9.61 -2.39
N GLY A 121 2.52 9.54 -1.46
CA GLY A 121 3.95 9.74 -1.74
C GLY A 121 4.66 8.55 -2.39
N ILE A 122 3.99 7.40 -2.55
CA ILE A 122 4.59 6.20 -3.14
C ILE A 122 5.00 6.47 -4.59
N LYS A 123 6.23 6.04 -4.91
CA LYS A 123 6.86 6.14 -6.23
C LYS A 123 6.92 4.78 -6.93
N ASN A 124 7.16 3.72 -6.17
CA ASN A 124 7.24 2.36 -6.69
C ASN A 124 6.19 1.49 -6.00
N LEU A 125 5.32 0.86 -6.79
CA LEU A 125 4.25 0.01 -6.27
C LEU A 125 4.27 -1.35 -6.96
N GLN A 126 4.15 -2.43 -6.18
CA GLN A 126 3.80 -3.74 -6.73
C GLN A 126 2.64 -4.34 -5.93
N MET A 127 1.62 -4.83 -6.62
CA MET A 127 0.50 -5.54 -6.01
C MET A 127 -0.33 -6.32 -7.04
N SER A 128 -1.13 -7.27 -6.59
CA SER A 128 -2.17 -7.87 -7.41
C SER A 128 -3.36 -6.92 -7.56
N ILE A 129 -4.03 -6.97 -8.72
CA ILE A 129 -5.26 -6.21 -8.97
C ILE A 129 -6.36 -7.12 -9.52
N ASN A 130 -7.58 -6.86 -9.11
CA ASN A 130 -8.80 -7.52 -9.60
C ASN A 130 -9.88 -6.53 -10.03
N ASP A 131 -9.65 -5.23 -9.85
CA ASP A 131 -10.55 -4.15 -10.25
C ASP A 131 -9.79 -3.03 -10.99
N LEU A 132 -10.34 -2.63 -12.13
CA LEU A 132 -9.81 -1.54 -12.93
C LEU A 132 -9.96 -0.20 -12.22
N ASP A 133 -11.10 0.07 -11.59
CA ASP A 133 -11.38 1.36 -10.96
C ASP A 133 -10.44 1.59 -9.77
N GLN A 134 -10.17 0.55 -8.98
CA GLN A 134 -9.11 0.56 -7.95
C GLN A 134 -7.77 0.98 -8.53
N THR A 135 -7.36 0.33 -9.61
CA THR A 135 -6.08 0.58 -10.27
C THR A 135 -5.99 2.04 -10.75
N GLN A 136 -7.07 2.55 -11.35
CA GLN A 136 -7.13 3.94 -11.80
C GLN A 136 -7.00 4.93 -10.63
N MET A 137 -7.70 4.67 -9.52
CA MET A 137 -7.66 5.53 -8.33
C MET A 137 -6.27 5.53 -7.69
N ILE A 138 -5.62 4.36 -7.57
CA ILE A 138 -4.26 4.22 -7.06
C ILE A 138 -3.28 5.05 -7.92
N ILE A 139 -3.35 4.89 -9.24
CA ILE A 139 -2.47 5.62 -10.16
C ILE A 139 -2.72 7.14 -10.09
N GLN A 140 -3.96 7.56 -9.85
CA GLN A 140 -4.32 8.98 -9.73
C GLN A 140 -3.91 9.63 -8.41
N GLN A 141 -3.84 8.87 -7.32
CA GLN A 141 -3.51 9.40 -6.00
C GLN A 141 -2.01 9.39 -5.70
N CYS A 142 -1.27 8.44 -6.26
CA CYS A 142 0.14 8.23 -5.98
C CYS A 142 1.05 8.99 -6.96
N SER A 143 2.27 9.29 -6.52
CA SER A 143 3.32 9.94 -7.33
C SER A 143 4.21 8.90 -8.02
N LEU A 144 3.59 7.92 -8.69
CA LEU A 144 4.27 6.73 -9.19
C LEU A 144 5.29 7.08 -10.29
N SER A 145 6.51 6.59 -10.15
CA SER A 145 7.49 6.44 -11.24
C SER A 145 7.38 5.08 -11.91
N TRP A 146 6.99 4.05 -11.15
CA TRP A 146 6.81 2.71 -11.65
C TRP A 146 5.71 1.97 -10.88
N ALA A 147 4.96 1.12 -11.57
CA ALA A 147 4.06 0.17 -10.94
C ALA A 147 4.14 -1.20 -11.63
N LYS A 148 4.00 -2.26 -10.86
CA LYS A 148 3.78 -3.61 -11.37
C LYS A 148 2.50 -4.18 -10.79
N PHE A 149 1.62 -4.56 -11.69
CA PHE A 149 0.35 -5.17 -11.33
C PHE A 149 0.33 -6.62 -11.75
N ASP A 150 0.04 -7.50 -10.79
CA ASP A 150 -0.22 -8.91 -11.04
C ASP A 150 -1.71 -9.03 -11.40
N VAL A 151 -1.99 -9.34 -12.66
CA VAL A 151 -3.33 -9.34 -13.30
C VAL A 151 -3.61 -10.72 -13.88
N TYR A 152 -4.18 -11.60 -13.06
CA TYR A 152 -4.48 -12.99 -13.46
C TYR A 152 -5.68 -13.10 -14.41
N ASN A 153 -6.54 -12.07 -14.45
CA ASN A 153 -7.68 -12.02 -15.37
C ASN A 153 -7.29 -11.30 -16.68
N GLN A 154 -7.36 -12.01 -17.80
CA GLN A 154 -7.01 -11.47 -19.12
C GLN A 154 -7.92 -10.31 -19.56
N SER A 155 -9.22 -10.35 -19.25
CA SER A 155 -10.14 -9.25 -19.59
C SER A 155 -9.78 -7.96 -18.85
N LEU A 156 -9.47 -8.07 -17.55
CA LEU A 156 -9.01 -6.92 -16.76
C LEU A 156 -7.69 -6.38 -17.30
N LYS A 157 -6.77 -7.27 -17.67
CA LYS A 157 -5.49 -6.91 -18.29
C LYS A 157 -5.69 -6.09 -19.57
N ASP A 158 -6.58 -6.53 -20.45
CA ASP A 158 -6.88 -5.83 -21.71
C ASP A 158 -7.52 -4.46 -21.46
N GLN A 159 -8.43 -4.36 -20.48
CA GLN A 159 -9.05 -3.09 -20.08
C GLN A 159 -8.03 -2.10 -19.51
N LEU A 160 -7.11 -2.57 -18.65
CA LEU A 160 -6.04 -1.74 -18.10
C LEU A 160 -5.11 -1.22 -19.21
N ILE A 161 -4.74 -2.06 -20.16
CA ILE A 161 -3.93 -1.66 -21.32
C ILE A 161 -4.65 -0.59 -22.16
N ALA A 162 -5.93 -0.81 -22.46
CA ALA A 162 -6.74 0.16 -23.20
C ALA A 162 -6.82 1.51 -22.48
N TRP A 163 -7.00 1.50 -21.15
CA TRP A 163 -7.00 2.69 -20.33
C TRP A 163 -5.63 3.40 -20.32
N LEU A 164 -4.53 2.67 -20.15
CA LEU A 164 -3.17 3.22 -20.19
C LEU A 164 -2.87 3.89 -21.54
N ASN A 165 -3.22 3.23 -22.65
CA ASN A 165 -3.04 3.80 -23.99
C ASN A 165 -3.83 5.11 -24.17
N LYS A 166 -5.00 5.24 -23.53
CA LYS A 166 -5.85 6.44 -23.60
C LYS A 166 -5.38 7.56 -22.68
N CYS A 167 -4.86 7.22 -21.50
CA CYS A 167 -4.68 8.17 -20.39
C CYS A 167 -3.22 8.50 -20.05
N THR A 168 -2.26 7.70 -20.51
CA THR A 168 -0.85 7.84 -20.13
C THR A 168 0.05 7.90 -21.36
N GLY A 169 -0.12 8.94 -22.19
CA GLY A 169 0.52 9.07 -23.50
C GLY A 169 2.07 9.09 -23.54
N ASN A 170 2.73 9.17 -22.38
CA ASN A 170 4.20 9.11 -22.25
C ASN A 170 4.68 7.96 -21.33
N SER A 171 3.80 7.03 -20.97
CA SER A 171 4.19 5.89 -20.13
C SER A 171 4.50 4.68 -21.02
N THR A 172 5.50 3.91 -20.64
CA THR A 172 5.81 2.64 -21.28
C THR A 172 5.32 1.51 -20.39
N TYR A 173 4.85 0.43 -21.00
CA TYR A 173 4.50 -0.77 -20.25
C TYR A 173 5.04 -2.02 -20.93
N LYS A 174 5.31 -3.02 -20.11
CA LYS A 174 5.73 -4.36 -20.53
C LYS A 174 4.78 -5.36 -19.89
N THR A 175 4.34 -6.33 -20.66
CA THR A 175 3.49 -7.41 -20.15
C THR A 175 4.28 -8.72 -20.16
N GLU A 176 4.23 -9.46 -19.06
CA GLU A 176 4.88 -10.76 -18.90
C GLU A 176 4.01 -11.62 -18.00
N TRP A 177 3.64 -12.83 -18.42
CA TRP A 177 3.15 -13.91 -17.53
C TRP A 177 2.16 -13.46 -16.45
N GLY A 178 0.99 -12.95 -16.86
CA GLY A 178 -0.03 -12.47 -15.91
C GLY A 178 0.33 -11.16 -15.20
N MET A 179 1.35 -10.43 -15.63
CA MET A 179 1.79 -9.18 -15.02
C MET A 179 1.86 -8.04 -16.04
N ILE A 180 1.62 -6.81 -15.57
CA ILE A 180 1.86 -5.57 -16.31
C ILE A 180 2.80 -4.70 -15.49
N SER A 181 4.00 -4.43 -16.02
CA SER A 181 4.92 -3.42 -15.49
C SER A 181 4.77 -2.12 -16.26
N ILE A 182 4.63 -0.99 -15.57
CA ILE A 182 4.37 0.33 -16.14
C ILE A 182 5.43 1.30 -15.61
N TRP A 183 6.10 2.01 -16.51
CA TRP A 183 6.99 3.12 -16.18
C TRP A 183 6.30 4.42 -16.56
N PHE A 184 6.03 5.23 -15.55
CA PHE A 184 5.31 6.47 -15.74
C PHE A 184 6.26 7.60 -16.12
N GLY A 185 6.02 8.21 -17.28
CA GLY A 185 6.78 9.37 -17.71
C GLY A 185 6.52 10.59 -16.81
N THR A 186 7.47 11.53 -16.75
CA THR A 186 7.43 12.75 -15.91
C THR A 186 6.17 13.63 -16.07
N LYS A 187 5.40 13.46 -17.16
CA LYS A 187 4.14 14.20 -17.43
C LYS A 187 2.87 13.55 -16.88
N GLN A 188 2.92 12.39 -16.25
CA GLN A 188 1.72 11.71 -15.73
C GLN A 188 0.92 12.62 -14.76
N ASN A 189 1.64 13.41 -13.94
CA ASN A 189 1.06 14.40 -13.03
C ASN A 189 0.25 15.51 -13.73
N ALA A 190 0.49 15.80 -15.01
CA ALA A 190 -0.13 16.90 -15.74
C ALA A 190 -1.46 16.53 -16.45
N GLN A 191 -1.70 15.24 -16.75
CA GLN A 191 -2.95 14.78 -17.36
C GLN A 191 -3.95 14.27 -16.32
N LEU A 192 -3.49 13.59 -15.26
CA LEU A 192 -4.36 13.15 -14.15
C LEU A 192 -4.91 14.34 -13.33
N SER A 193 -4.14 15.43 -13.22
CA SER A 193 -4.62 16.69 -12.62
C SER A 193 -5.75 17.37 -13.42
N LYS A 194 -5.82 17.16 -14.75
CA LYS A 194 -6.95 17.61 -15.59
C LYS A 194 -8.21 16.74 -15.46
N LEU A 195 -8.06 15.49 -15.00
CA LEU A 195 -9.19 14.61 -14.67
C LEU A 195 -9.76 14.94 -13.27
N ARG A 196 -8.89 15.30 -12.30
CA ARG A 196 -9.31 15.76 -10.96
C ARG A 196 -10.23 16.99 -10.99
N THR A 197 -10.06 17.91 -11.94
CA THR A 197 -10.91 19.11 -12.04
C THR A 197 -12.33 18.84 -12.57
N ARG A 198 -12.65 17.63 -13.06
CA ARG A 198 -14.00 17.29 -13.51
C ARG A 198 -14.94 16.84 -12.38
N HIS A 199 -14.40 16.54 -11.19
CA HIS A 199 -15.22 16.38 -9.99
C HIS A 199 -15.49 17.78 -9.43
N LYS A 200 -16.58 18.41 -9.89
CA LYS A 200 -17.11 19.66 -9.33
C LYS A 200 -17.19 19.50 -7.80
N ARG A 201 -16.36 20.26 -7.07
CA ARG A 201 -16.61 20.55 -5.66
C ARG A 201 -18.02 21.10 -5.56
N ILE A 202 -18.94 20.32 -5.01
CA ILE A 202 -20.22 20.86 -4.53
C ILE A 202 -19.84 21.73 -3.33
N LYS A 203 -19.86 23.05 -3.53
CA LYS A 203 -19.91 23.98 -2.40
C LYS A 203 -21.25 23.74 -1.72
N LEU A 204 -21.21 23.10 -0.55
CA LEU A 204 -22.31 23.22 0.41
C LEU A 204 -22.39 24.72 0.76
N SER A 205 -23.42 25.39 0.23
CA SER A 205 -23.79 26.70 0.73
C SER A 205 -24.43 26.47 2.10
N ASN A 206 -23.85 27.09 3.12
CA ASN A 206 -24.37 27.00 4.48
C ASN A 206 -25.80 27.54 4.52
N HIS A 207 -26.64 26.76 5.21
CA HIS A 207 -27.99 27.04 5.64
C HIS A 207 -28.30 28.50 6.00
N ASN A 208 -29.49 28.92 5.56
CA ASN A 208 -30.55 29.53 6.36
C ASN A 208 -30.09 30.17 7.69
N ARG A 209 -29.81 31.47 7.66
CA ARG A 209 -30.06 32.31 8.84
C ARG A 209 -31.52 32.69 8.86
N VAL A 210 -32.26 32.00 9.73
CA VAL A 210 -33.45 32.52 10.37
C VAL A 210 -33.02 33.72 11.21
N THR A 211 -33.48 34.91 10.82
CA THR A 211 -33.66 36.14 11.62
C THR A 211 -34.50 37.04 10.72
N SER A 212 -35.67 37.57 11.06
CA SER A 212 -36.41 37.72 12.32
C SER A 212 -37.81 38.19 11.94
#